data_AF-A0A087UL16-F1
#
_entry.id   AF-A0A087UL16-F1
#
_cell.length_a   1.000
_cell.length_b   1.000
_cell.length_c   1.000
_cell.angle_alpha   90.00
_cell.angle_beta   90.00
_cell.angle_gamma   90.00
#
_symmetry.space_group_name_H-M   'P 1'
#
loop_
_entity.id
_entity.type
_entity.pdbx_description
1 polymer ?
#
loop_
_entity_poly.entity_id
_entity_poly.type
_entity_poly.pdbx_seq_one_letter_code
_entity_poly.pdbx_strand_id
1 'polypeptide(L)' 'MDSCGVMGKIQVTEDTAKTLMEHNYDCECRGTIYVKGKGNLTTYFVKTQFDKSGVTD' A
#
# COMPACT_ATOMS: atom_id res chain seq x y z
N MET A 1 13.57 -2.48 -4.13
CA MET A 1 12.27 -2.35 -3.46
C MET A 1 11.25 -2.84 -4.48
N ASP A 2 11.22 -4.17 -4.67
CA ASP A 2 10.33 -4.90 -5.60
C ASP A 2 10.22 -6.36 -5.09
N SER A 3 9.97 -6.54 -3.80
CA SER A 3 9.89 -7.90 -3.19
C SER A 3 8.82 -8.05 -2.13
N CYS A 4 7.95 -7.05 -1.96
CA CYS A 4 6.76 -7.13 -1.08
C CYS A 4 5.51 -6.53 -1.74
N GLY A 5 5.57 -6.20 -3.04
CA GLY A 5 4.39 -5.77 -3.78
C GLY A 5 3.50 -6.99 -4.01
N VAL A 6 2.34 -7.03 -3.35
CA VAL A 6 1.31 -8.01 -3.68
C VAL A 6 0.77 -7.62 -5.05
N MET A 7 0.78 -8.56 -6.00
CA MET A 7 0.26 -8.32 -7.34
C MET A 7 -1.22 -7.89 -7.24
N GLY A 8 -1.55 -6.72 -7.79
CA GLY A 8 -2.87 -6.11 -7.68
C GLY A 8 -3.05 -5.10 -6.54
N LYS A 9 -2.07 -4.95 -5.63
CA LYS A 9 -2.12 -3.95 -4.55
C LYS A 9 -0.97 -2.95 -4.65
N ILE A 10 -1.29 -1.68 -4.47
CA ILE A 10 -0.32 -0.59 -4.52
C ILE A 10 0.24 -0.37 -3.12
N GLN A 11 1.51 -0.68 -2.91
CA GLN A 11 2.21 -0.41 -1.66
C GLN A 11 2.78 1.01 -1.67
N VAL A 12 2.49 1.77 -0.62
CA VAL A 12 2.95 3.14 -0.42
C VAL A 12 3.56 3.31 0.97
N THR A 13 4.35 4.36 1.18
CA THR A 13 4.87 4.72 2.51
C THR A 13 3.83 5.48 3.31
N GLU A 14 4.06 5.63 4.61
CA GLU A 14 3.18 6.39 5.52
C GLU A 14 2.86 7.80 5.01
N ASP A 15 3.87 8.57 4.58
CA ASP A 15 3.67 9.92 4.04
C ASP A 15 2.70 9.93 2.86
N THR A 16 2.90 9.01 1.92
CA THR A 16 2.08 8.89 0.72
C THR A 16 0.67 8.42 1.09
N ALA A 17 0.53 7.43 1.97
CA ALA A 17 -0.77 6.97 2.48
C ALA A 17 -1.57 8.10 3.10
N LYS A 18 -0.93 8.97 3.90
CA LYS A 18 -1.60 10.10 4.53
C LYS A 18 -2.15 11.09 3.51
N THR A 19 -1.38 11.43 2.47
CA THR A 19 -1.87 12.25 1.35
C THR A 19 -3.04 11.57 0.63
N LEU A 20 -2.96 10.27 0.37
CA LEU A 20 -4.05 9.52 -0.25
C LEU A 20 -5.32 9.54 0.61
N MET A 21 -5.20 9.36 1.92
CA MET A 21 -6.34 9.45 2.86
C MET A 21 -6.99 10.85 2.85
N GLU A 22 -6.21 11.92 2.75
CA GLU A 22 -6.75 13.29 2.59
C GLU A 22 -7.54 13.45 1.28
N HIS A 23 -7.15 12.73 0.23
CA HIS A 23 -7.84 12.68 -1.06
C HIS A 23 -8.99 11.66 -1.11
N ASN A 24 -9.50 11.20 0.04
CA ASN A 24 -10.60 10.21 0.14
C ASN A 24 -10.23 8.81 -0.39
N TYR A 25 -8.94 8.44 -0.42
CA TYR A 25 -8.51 7.07 -0.71
C TYR A 25 -8.37 6.24 0.56
N ASP A 26 -8.88 5.01 0.53
CA ASP A 26 -8.77 4.10 1.65
C ASP A 26 -7.38 3.44 1.66
N CYS A 27 -6.66 3.56 2.79
CA CYS A 27 -5.31 3.04 2.95
C CYS A 27 -5.28 2.05 4.11
N GLU A 28 -4.70 0.87 3.89
CA GLU A 28 -4.61 -0.20 4.87
C GLU A 28 -3.17 -0.35 5.40
N CYS A 29 -3.00 -0.26 6.71
CA CYS A 29 -1.71 -0.46 7.37
C CYS A 29 -1.22 -1.90 7.15
N ARG A 30 -0.17 -2.09 6.35
CA ARG A 30 0.46 -3.42 6.16
C ARG A 30 1.37 -3.77 7.33
N GLY A 31 2.01 -2.75 7.89
CA GLY A 31 3.03 -2.87 8.93
C GLY A 31 4.39 -2.35 8.48
N THR A 32 5.37 -2.50 9.37
CA THR A 32 6.71 -1.95 9.19
C THR A 32 7.64 -2.98 8.55
N ILE A 33 8.29 -2.59 7.44
CA ILE A 33 9.28 -3.41 6.76
C ILE A 33 10.69 -2.97 7.12
N TYR A 34 11.60 -3.92 7.29
CA TYR A 34 13.01 -3.59 7.48
C TYR A 34 13.73 -3.48 6.14
N VAL A 35 14.26 -2.30 5.85
CA VAL A 35 15.08 -2.04 4.67
C VAL A 35 16.51 -1.86 5.10
N LYS A 36 17.39 -2.76 4.64
CA LYS A 36 18.82 -2.70 4.92
C LYS A 36 19.39 -1.36 4.43
N GLY A 37 19.82 -0.52 5.37
CA GLY A 37 20.36 0.83 5.10
C GLY A 37 19.40 2.00 5.37
N LYS A 38 18.08 1.77 5.48
CA LYS A 38 17.09 2.80 5.88
C LYS A 38 16.44 2.53 7.24
N GLY A 39 16.54 1.30 7.76
CA GLY A 39 15.88 0.91 9.00
C GLY A 39 14.45 0.44 8.77
N ASN A 40 13.60 0.66 9.77
CA ASN A 40 12.21 0.23 9.79
C ASN A 40 11.35 1.27 9.05
N LEU A 41 10.63 0.85 8.01
CA LEU A 41 9.84 1.72 7.15
C LEU A 41 8.39 1.25 7.17
N THR A 42 7.48 2.08 7.66
CA THR A 42 6.05 1.74 7.71
C THR A 42 5.47 1.87 6.32
N THR A 43 4.77 0.81 5.89
CA THR A 43 4.13 0.75 4.57
C THR A 43 2.66 0.43 4.68
N TYR A 44 1.92 0.95 3.72
CA TYR A 44 0.48 0.91 3.63
C TYR A 44 0.09 0.41 2.24
N PHE A 45 -1.05 -0.24 2.13
CA PHE A 45 -1.65 -0.57 0.84
C PHE A 45 -2.76 0.40 0.52
N VAL A 46 -2.77 0.93 -0.70
CA VAL A 46 -3.90 1.73 -1.18
C VAL A 46 -4.98 0.77 -1.64
N LYS A 47 -6.15 0.82 -1.02
CA LYS A 47 -7.37 0.20 -1.54
C LYS A 47 -7.90 1.09 -2.65
N THR A 48 -7.85 0.55 -3.85
CA THR A 48 -8.46 1.18 -5.01
C THR A 48 -9.66 0.35 -5.45
N GLN A 49 -10.63 1.02 -6.06
CA GLN A 49 -11.81 0.39 -6.66
C GLN A 49 -11.47 -0.69 -7.71
N PHE A 50 -10.22 -0.71 -8.21
CA PHE A 50 -9.72 -1.74 -9.13
C PHE A 50 -9.35 -3.08 -8.46
N ASP A 51 -9.22 -3.15 -7.12
CA ASP A 51 -9.04 -4.43 -6.40
C ASP A 51 -10.31 -5.30 -6.50
N LYS A 52 -11.48 -4.66 -6.68
CA LYS A 52 -12.71 -5.33 -7.12
C LYS A 52 -12.71 -5.55 -8.64
N SER A 53 -11.73 -6.28 -9.16
CA SER A 53 -11.95 -6.94 -10.44
C SER A 53 -12.83 -8.16 -10.19
N GLY A 54 -14.14 -7.94 -10.28
CA GLY A 54 -15.10 -9.02 -10.39
C GLY A 54 -14.81 -9.81 -11.66
N VAL A 55 -14.15 -10.96 -11.51
CA VAL A 55 -14.49 -12.11 -12.34
C VAL A 55 -15.64 -12.82 -11.61
N THR A 56 -16.84 -12.29 -11.82
CA THR A 56 -18.03 -13.12 -11.75
C THR A 56 -18.18 -13.67 -13.16
N ASP A 57 -17.75 -14.91 -13.37
CA ASP A 57 -18.31 -15.76 -14.42
C ASP A 57 -19.38 -16.62 -13.74
#